data_AF-A0A6P6X0V7-F1
#
_entry.id   AF-A0A6P6X0V7-F1
#
_cell.length_a   1.000
_cell.length_b   1.000
_cell.length_c   1.000
_cell.angle_alpha   90.00
_cell.angle_beta   90.00
_cell.angle_gamma   90.00
#
_symmetry.space_group_name_H-M   'P 1'
#
loop_
_entity.id
_entity.type
_entity.pdbx_description
1 polymer ?
#
loop_
_entity_poly.entity_id
_entity_poly.type
_entity_poly.pdbx_seq_one_letter_code
_entity_poly.pdbx_strand_id
1 'polypeptide(L)'
;MTDLLERMVNQQGQGQVQHLENYEGEYRTLERFQMFLPPKFLEEPNPDIAESWLDRMLDTFATLGYPEERQIAFAIFQFEGAARAWWNVIRAKWDREQTPWTWVNFTREFNEKYLPPLVQERREDEFIRLRQGTMSVAEYETQFIKLSRFAPELVLTDRKRIRRFVQGINVEIQEALAAAQLETYSQAIEKAQRIESIKSQVKAFHDKKRRQPDPSSYIEGHSLRSEPSFKMGRGIGGPRSTGIPSQENFEKG
;
A
#
# COMPACT_ATOMS: atom_id res chain seq x y z
N MET A 1 -65.86 -21.27 -26.70
CA MET A 1 -65.53 -19.83 -26.66
C MET A 1 -64.80 -19.43 -25.38
N THR A 2 -64.65 -20.32 -24.40
CA THR A 2 -63.97 -20.10 -23.11
C THR A 2 -62.45 -20.29 -23.18
N ASP A 3 -61.97 -21.27 -23.96
CA ASP A 3 -60.53 -21.62 -24.02
C ASP A 3 -59.62 -20.54 -24.63
N LEU A 4 -60.19 -19.66 -25.45
CA LEU A 4 -59.45 -18.57 -26.10
C LEU A 4 -59.21 -17.39 -25.14
N LEU A 5 -60.17 -17.12 -24.25
CA LEU A 5 -60.02 -16.10 -23.20
C LEU A 5 -59.07 -16.57 -22.09
N GLU A 6 -59.11 -17.87 -21.74
CA GLU A 6 -58.21 -18.45 -20.73
C GLU A 6 -56.74 -18.46 -21.19
N ARG A 7 -56.49 -18.67 -22.49
CA ARG A 7 -55.14 -18.54 -23.07
C ARG A 7 -54.63 -17.10 -23.13
N MET A 8 -55.50 -16.13 -23.42
CA MET A 8 -55.11 -14.70 -23.44
C MET A 8 -54.79 -14.18 -22.03
N VAL A 9 -55.58 -14.57 -21.03
CA VAL A 9 -55.34 -14.20 -19.62
C VAL A 9 -54.05 -14.85 -19.09
N ASN A 10 -53.78 -16.12 -19.41
CA ASN A 10 -52.54 -16.79 -19.00
C ASN A 10 -51.29 -16.23 -19.69
N GLN A 11 -51.39 -15.80 -20.95
CA GLN A 11 -50.25 -15.22 -21.68
C GLN A 11 -49.95 -13.78 -21.24
N GLN A 12 -50.97 -12.99 -20.85
CA GLN A 12 -50.77 -11.66 -20.22
C GLN A 12 -50.26 -11.75 -18.78
N GLY A 13 -50.68 -12.76 -18.00
CA GLY A 13 -50.20 -12.98 -16.64
C GLY A 13 -48.73 -13.42 -16.57
N GLN A 14 -48.29 -14.32 -17.46
CA GLN A 14 -46.91 -14.84 -17.46
C GLN A 14 -45.86 -13.79 -17.82
N GLY A 15 -46.14 -12.89 -18.77
CA GLY A 15 -45.24 -11.80 -19.13
C GLY A 15 -45.13 -10.71 -18.04
N GLN A 16 -46.21 -10.47 -17.29
CA GLN A 16 -46.20 -9.50 -16.19
C GLN A 16 -45.51 -10.04 -14.93
N VAL A 17 -45.70 -11.33 -14.60
CA VAL A 17 -45.05 -11.97 -13.46
C VAL A 17 -43.54 -12.10 -13.66
N GLN A 18 -43.07 -12.51 -14.85
CA GLN A 18 -41.63 -12.56 -15.15
C GLN A 18 -40.98 -11.17 -15.15
N HIS A 19 -41.67 -10.16 -15.65
CA HIS A 19 -41.21 -8.77 -15.60
C HIS A 19 -41.09 -8.32 -14.14
N LEU A 20 -42.15 -8.44 -13.33
CA LEU A 20 -42.18 -8.06 -11.90
C LEU A 20 -41.16 -8.82 -11.04
N GLU A 21 -41.02 -10.14 -11.20
CA GLU A 21 -40.01 -10.95 -10.51
C GLU A 21 -38.58 -10.51 -10.85
N ASN A 22 -38.35 -10.07 -12.10
CA ASN A 22 -37.06 -9.56 -12.53
C ASN A 22 -36.77 -8.18 -11.91
N TYR A 23 -37.75 -7.26 -11.83
CA TYR A 23 -37.58 -6.00 -11.09
C TYR A 23 -37.31 -6.24 -9.61
N GLU A 24 -38.10 -7.10 -8.94
CA GLU A 24 -37.88 -7.40 -7.52
C GLU A 24 -36.50 -8.04 -7.26
N GLY A 25 -36.05 -8.91 -8.16
CA GLY A 25 -34.70 -9.46 -8.15
C GLY A 25 -33.61 -8.39 -8.30
N GLU A 26 -33.77 -7.48 -9.26
CA GLU A 26 -32.85 -6.37 -9.49
C GLU A 26 -32.81 -5.38 -8.32
N TYR A 27 -33.97 -4.98 -7.78
CA TYR A 27 -34.06 -4.11 -6.60
C TYR A 27 -33.35 -4.73 -5.40
N ARG A 28 -33.58 -6.01 -5.09
CA ARG A 28 -32.89 -6.69 -4.00
C ARG A 28 -31.37 -6.79 -4.21
N THR A 29 -30.91 -6.88 -5.45
CA THR A 29 -29.47 -6.88 -5.73
C THR A 29 -28.85 -5.50 -5.56
N LEU A 30 -29.54 -4.43 -5.97
CA LEU A 30 -29.07 -3.07 -5.75
C LEU A 30 -29.07 -2.71 -4.26
N GLU A 31 -30.10 -3.08 -3.51
CA GLU A 31 -30.15 -2.87 -2.05
C GLU A 31 -28.96 -3.55 -1.35
N ARG A 32 -28.71 -4.83 -1.66
CA ARG A 32 -27.57 -5.56 -1.12
C ARG A 32 -26.25 -4.89 -1.47
N PHE A 33 -26.09 -4.41 -2.71
CA PHE A 33 -24.91 -3.66 -3.11
C PHE A 33 -24.75 -2.37 -2.28
N GLN A 34 -25.82 -1.59 -2.12
CA GLN A 34 -25.81 -0.36 -1.33
C GLN A 34 -25.55 -0.59 0.17
N MET A 35 -25.89 -1.75 0.73
CA MET A 35 -25.56 -2.10 2.12
C MET A 35 -24.04 -2.13 2.38
N PHE A 36 -23.22 -2.35 1.36
CA PHE A 36 -21.75 -2.30 1.47
C PHE A 36 -21.19 -0.87 1.33
N LEU A 37 -22.06 0.13 1.20
CA LEU A 37 -21.72 1.54 1.02
C LEU A 37 -20.65 1.75 -0.07
N PRO A 38 -20.92 1.29 -1.31
CA PRO A 38 -19.92 1.35 -2.36
C PRO A 38 -19.55 2.81 -2.65
N PRO A 39 -18.26 3.13 -2.78
CA PRO A 39 -17.81 4.51 -2.94
C PRO A 39 -18.32 5.10 -4.26
N LYS A 40 -18.71 6.38 -4.24
CA LYS A 40 -18.95 7.18 -5.44
C LYS A 40 -17.64 7.56 -6.10
N PHE A 41 -17.68 7.79 -7.41
CA PHE A 41 -16.51 8.17 -8.19
C PHE A 41 -16.86 9.31 -9.14
N LEU A 42 -16.33 10.50 -8.87
CA LEU A 42 -16.72 11.74 -9.53
C LEU A 42 -15.75 12.08 -10.66
N GLU A 43 -14.50 12.34 -10.31
CA GLU A 43 -13.38 12.61 -11.20
C GLU A 43 -12.16 12.74 -10.30
N GLU A 44 -11.18 11.85 -10.43
CA GLU A 44 -10.02 11.88 -9.55
C GLU A 44 -8.74 11.86 -10.39
N PRO A 45 -7.96 12.96 -10.40
CA PRO A 45 -6.68 12.99 -11.12
C PRO A 45 -5.61 12.15 -10.43
N ASN A 46 -5.87 11.66 -9.21
CA ASN A 46 -4.96 10.80 -8.47
C ASN A 46 -5.20 9.31 -8.82
N PRO A 47 -4.23 8.64 -9.47
CA PRO A 47 -4.33 7.22 -9.80
C PRO A 47 -4.56 6.32 -8.59
N ASP A 48 -3.99 6.65 -7.42
CA ASP A 48 -4.18 5.85 -6.21
C ASP A 48 -5.65 5.81 -5.76
N ILE A 49 -6.40 6.88 -5.98
CA ILE A 49 -7.83 6.94 -5.62
C ILE A 49 -8.64 6.11 -6.62
N ALA A 50 -8.31 6.19 -7.92
CA ALA A 50 -8.94 5.38 -8.95
C ALA A 50 -8.71 3.87 -8.74
N GLU A 51 -7.47 3.48 -8.43
CA GLU A 51 -7.13 2.10 -8.06
C GLU A 51 -7.92 1.65 -6.83
N SER A 52 -7.88 2.43 -5.75
CA SER A 52 -8.56 2.10 -4.50
C SER A 52 -10.08 1.99 -4.68
N TRP A 53 -10.66 2.81 -5.55
CA TRP A 53 -12.06 2.71 -5.91
C TRP A 53 -12.37 1.39 -6.61
N LEU A 54 -11.58 1.04 -7.64
CA LEU A 54 -11.79 -0.19 -8.40
C LEU A 54 -11.62 -1.45 -7.53
N ASP A 55 -10.60 -1.46 -6.66
CA ASP A 55 -10.35 -2.56 -5.71
C ASP A 55 -11.57 -2.75 -4.76
N ARG A 56 -12.13 -1.67 -4.21
CA ARG A 56 -13.33 -1.76 -3.35
C ARG A 56 -14.56 -2.27 -4.09
N MET A 57 -14.73 -1.87 -5.35
CA MET A 57 -15.83 -2.35 -6.18
C MET A 57 -15.69 -3.86 -6.42
N LEU A 58 -14.49 -4.31 -6.78
CA LEU A 58 -14.17 -5.74 -6.98
C LEU A 58 -14.41 -6.57 -5.72
N ASP A 59 -13.96 -6.11 -4.54
CA ASP A 59 -14.18 -6.81 -3.27
C ASP A 59 -15.67 -6.96 -2.96
N THR A 60 -16.44 -5.90 -3.21
CA THR A 60 -17.90 -5.90 -3.01
C THR A 60 -18.58 -6.89 -3.96
N PHE A 61 -18.21 -6.88 -5.23
CA PHE A 61 -18.77 -7.78 -6.24
C PHE A 61 -18.41 -9.24 -6.01
N ALA A 62 -17.17 -9.52 -5.61
CA ALA A 62 -16.72 -10.86 -5.25
C ALA A 62 -17.52 -11.41 -4.05
N THR A 63 -17.74 -10.56 -3.03
CA THR A 63 -18.55 -10.93 -1.85
C THR A 63 -20.00 -11.22 -2.22
N LEU A 64 -20.57 -10.47 -3.16
CA LEU A 64 -21.96 -10.59 -3.57
C LEU A 64 -22.20 -11.64 -4.68
N GLY A 65 -21.14 -12.15 -5.32
CA GLY A 65 -21.21 -13.15 -6.37
C GLY A 65 -21.93 -12.68 -7.64
N TYR A 66 -21.74 -11.42 -8.04
CA TYR A 66 -22.45 -10.85 -9.19
C TYR A 66 -21.83 -11.23 -10.54
N PRO A 67 -22.64 -11.49 -11.58
CA PRO A 67 -22.13 -11.70 -12.94
C PRO A 67 -21.58 -10.40 -13.53
N GLU A 68 -20.66 -10.50 -14.50
CA GLU A 68 -19.90 -9.34 -15.03
C GLU A 68 -20.79 -8.20 -15.50
N GLU A 69 -21.89 -8.49 -16.19
CA GLU A 69 -22.82 -7.48 -16.72
C GLU A 69 -23.40 -6.63 -15.57
N ARG A 70 -23.70 -7.28 -14.44
CA ARG A 70 -24.21 -6.61 -13.24
C ARG A 70 -23.13 -5.80 -12.53
N GLN A 71 -21.90 -6.34 -12.46
CA GLN A 71 -20.76 -5.61 -11.89
C GLN A 71 -20.55 -4.29 -12.63
N ILE A 72 -20.53 -4.33 -13.97
CA ILE A 72 -20.39 -3.14 -14.81
C ILE A 72 -21.54 -2.17 -14.56
N ALA A 73 -22.79 -2.64 -14.58
CA ALA A 73 -23.96 -1.80 -14.33
C ALA A 73 -23.86 -1.05 -12.98
N PHE A 74 -23.45 -1.73 -11.92
CA PHE A 74 -23.31 -1.14 -10.58
C PHE A 74 -22.07 -0.26 -10.45
N ALA A 75 -20.96 -0.57 -11.12
CA ALA A 75 -19.82 0.32 -11.22
C ALA A 75 -20.20 1.66 -11.87
N ILE A 76 -20.93 1.60 -12.99
CA ILE A 76 -21.43 2.79 -13.68
C ILE A 76 -22.43 3.56 -12.82
N PHE A 77 -23.27 2.86 -12.05
CA PHE A 77 -24.20 3.49 -11.11
C PHE A 77 -23.48 4.34 -10.05
N GLN A 78 -22.24 4.00 -9.71
CA GLN A 78 -21.41 4.77 -8.79
C GLN A 78 -20.58 5.88 -9.44
N PHE A 79 -20.58 5.99 -10.77
CA PHE A 79 -20.05 7.16 -11.46
C PHE A 79 -20.99 8.35 -11.32
N GLU A 80 -20.42 9.49 -10.95
CA GLU A 80 -21.08 10.78 -10.84
C GLU A 80 -20.26 11.85 -11.60
N GLY A 81 -20.82 13.05 -11.77
CA GLY A 81 -20.11 14.18 -12.38
C GLY A 81 -19.44 13.86 -13.73
N ALA A 82 -18.17 14.23 -13.87
CA ALA A 82 -17.43 14.07 -15.11
C ALA A 82 -17.11 12.60 -15.45
N ALA A 83 -16.91 11.73 -14.45
CA ALA A 83 -16.75 10.29 -14.68
C ALA A 83 -18.01 9.70 -15.31
N ARG A 84 -19.21 10.14 -14.87
CA ARG A 84 -20.46 9.69 -15.49
C ARG A 84 -20.59 10.20 -16.92
N ALA A 85 -20.23 11.45 -17.17
CA ALA A 85 -20.25 12.04 -18.52
C ALA A 85 -19.28 11.30 -19.46
N TRP A 86 -18.06 11.02 -19.00
CA TRP A 86 -17.06 10.22 -19.73
C TRP A 86 -17.58 8.83 -20.06
N TRP A 87 -18.16 8.12 -19.09
CA TRP A 87 -18.69 6.77 -19.33
C TRP A 87 -19.82 6.76 -20.37
N ASN A 88 -20.67 7.79 -20.42
CA ASN A 88 -21.71 7.89 -21.44
C ASN A 88 -21.11 7.95 -22.86
N VAL A 89 -19.95 8.58 -23.04
CA VAL A 89 -19.22 8.60 -24.33
C VAL A 89 -18.70 7.20 -24.67
N ILE A 90 -18.11 6.51 -23.70
CA ILE A 90 -17.62 5.13 -23.87
C ILE A 90 -18.77 4.17 -24.21
N ARG A 91 -19.91 4.30 -23.51
CA ARG A 91 -21.12 3.52 -23.79
C ARG A 91 -21.57 3.69 -25.25
N ALA A 92 -21.68 4.93 -25.73
CA ALA A 92 -22.08 5.19 -27.11
C ALA A 92 -21.07 4.63 -28.13
N LYS A 93 -19.77 4.63 -27.79
CA LYS A 93 -18.74 3.95 -28.60
C LYS A 93 -18.94 2.45 -28.61
N TRP A 94 -19.14 1.82 -27.45
CA TRP A 94 -19.36 0.38 -27.34
C TRP A 94 -20.60 -0.08 -28.10
N ASP A 95 -21.70 0.67 -28.04
CA ASP A 95 -22.93 0.36 -28.77
C ASP A 95 -22.70 0.39 -30.29
N ARG A 96 -21.97 1.39 -30.79
CA ARG A 96 -21.61 1.50 -32.21
C ARG A 96 -20.67 0.39 -32.67
N GLU A 97 -19.68 0.04 -31.85
CA GLU A 97 -18.63 -0.94 -32.18
C GLU A 97 -19.02 -2.37 -31.82
N GLN A 98 -20.20 -2.58 -31.21
CA GLN A 98 -20.64 -3.87 -30.68
C GLN A 98 -19.60 -4.47 -29.71
N THR A 99 -19.01 -3.61 -28.88
CA THR A 99 -18.02 -4.04 -27.88
C THR A 99 -18.72 -4.85 -26.79
N PRO A 100 -18.24 -6.07 -26.46
CA PRO A 100 -18.83 -6.88 -25.39
C PRO A 100 -18.78 -6.17 -24.03
N TRP A 101 -19.85 -6.27 -23.26
CA TRP A 101 -19.95 -5.74 -21.90
C TRP A 101 -19.27 -6.66 -20.88
N THR A 102 -17.94 -6.80 -21.02
CA THR A 102 -17.12 -7.60 -20.11
C THR A 102 -16.34 -6.72 -19.16
N TRP A 103 -16.01 -7.26 -17.99
CA TRP A 103 -15.24 -6.53 -16.98
C TRP A 103 -13.85 -6.15 -17.50
N VAL A 104 -13.25 -7.01 -18.36
CA VAL A 104 -11.98 -6.74 -19.05
C VAL A 104 -12.07 -5.51 -19.95
N ASN A 105 -13.15 -5.34 -20.71
CA ASN A 105 -13.33 -4.15 -21.54
C ASN A 105 -13.57 -2.90 -20.68
N PHE A 106 -14.37 -3.02 -19.61
CA PHE A 106 -14.64 -1.92 -18.68
C PHE A 106 -13.35 -1.40 -18.04
N THR A 107 -12.57 -2.31 -17.47
CA THR A 107 -11.29 -2.00 -16.82
C THR A 107 -10.25 -1.46 -17.80
N ARG A 108 -10.26 -1.89 -19.06
CA ARG A 108 -9.41 -1.29 -20.11
C ARG A 108 -9.73 0.20 -20.30
N GLU A 109 -11.00 0.56 -20.52
CA GLU A 109 -11.41 1.96 -20.70
C GLU A 109 -11.16 2.78 -19.42
N PHE A 110 -11.44 2.21 -18.25
CA PHE A 110 -11.16 2.84 -16.96
C PHE A 110 -9.66 3.13 -16.77
N ASN A 111 -8.80 2.14 -17.04
CA ASN A 111 -7.37 2.30 -16.92
C ASN A 111 -6.84 3.31 -17.96
N GLU A 112 -7.30 3.27 -19.21
CA GLU A 112 -6.89 4.25 -20.22
C GLU A 112 -7.17 5.70 -19.77
N LYS A 113 -8.30 5.92 -19.06
CA LYS A 113 -8.69 7.24 -18.55
C LYS A 113 -7.97 7.66 -17.27
N TYR A 114 -7.88 6.77 -16.27
CA TYR A 114 -7.44 7.13 -14.90
C TYR A 114 -6.08 6.56 -14.51
N LEU A 115 -5.61 5.54 -15.22
CA LEU A 115 -4.29 4.93 -15.09
C LEU A 115 -3.60 4.86 -16.47
N PRO A 116 -3.36 6.01 -17.13
CA PRO A 116 -2.79 6.02 -18.47
C PRO A 116 -1.44 5.29 -18.52
N PRO A 117 -0.97 4.84 -19.69
CA PRO A 117 0.26 4.04 -19.81
C PRO A 117 1.46 4.61 -19.04
N LEU A 118 1.68 5.93 -19.08
CA LEU A 118 2.75 6.60 -18.34
C LEU A 118 2.65 6.45 -16.81
N VAL A 119 1.44 6.35 -16.25
CA VAL A 119 1.24 6.05 -14.82
C VAL A 119 1.61 4.58 -14.56
N GLN A 120 1.17 3.66 -15.42
CA GLN A 120 1.47 2.23 -15.27
C GLN A 120 2.98 1.96 -15.39
N GLU A 121 3.65 2.59 -16.35
CA GLU A 121 5.12 2.55 -16.51
C GLU A 121 5.84 3.08 -15.26
N ARG A 122 5.34 4.18 -14.67
CA ARG A 122 5.90 4.69 -13.40
C ARG A 122 5.70 3.70 -12.25
N ARG A 123 4.56 3.01 -12.17
CA ARG A 123 4.32 1.96 -11.17
C ARG A 123 5.22 0.74 -11.36
N GLU A 124 5.46 0.35 -12.62
CA GLU A 124 6.44 -0.68 -12.96
C GLU A 124 7.85 -0.26 -12.52
N ASP A 125 8.27 0.98 -12.80
CA ASP A 125 9.54 1.53 -12.35
C ASP A 125 9.64 1.56 -10.81
N GLU A 126 8.58 1.96 -10.11
CA GLU A 126 8.47 1.89 -8.65
C GLU A 126 8.67 0.46 -8.17
N PHE A 127 8.05 -0.53 -8.81
CA PHE A 127 8.24 -1.94 -8.48
C PHE A 127 9.68 -2.41 -8.71
N ILE A 128 10.33 -2.03 -9.82
CA ILE A 128 11.71 -2.40 -10.15
C ILE A 128 12.71 -1.76 -9.16
N ARG A 129 12.40 -0.53 -8.70
CA ARG A 129 13.23 0.21 -7.75
C ARG A 129 12.88 -0.07 -6.30
N LEU A 130 11.80 -0.80 -6.02
CA LEU A 130 11.39 -1.14 -4.66
C LEU A 130 12.53 -1.79 -3.88
N ARG A 131 12.81 -1.23 -2.70
CA ARG A 131 13.79 -1.72 -1.71
C ARG A 131 13.14 -1.72 -0.33
N GLN A 132 13.57 -2.63 0.54
CA GLN A 132 13.13 -2.71 1.94
C GLN A 132 13.50 -1.42 2.69
N GLY A 133 14.76 -1.00 2.64
CA GLY A 133 15.21 0.22 3.28
C GLY A 133 14.94 0.20 4.79
N THR A 134 14.16 1.16 5.28
CA THR A 134 13.78 1.26 6.70
C THR A 134 12.51 0.48 7.06
N MET A 135 11.81 -0.09 6.08
CA MET A 135 10.62 -0.90 6.31
C MET A 135 10.98 -2.23 6.95
N SER A 136 10.07 -2.75 7.77
CA SER A 136 10.08 -4.16 8.15
C SER A 136 9.92 -5.05 6.90
N VAL A 137 10.32 -6.32 6.99
CA VAL A 137 10.10 -7.28 5.90
C VAL A 137 8.61 -7.40 5.55
N ALA A 138 7.71 -7.30 6.54
CA ALA A 138 6.26 -7.37 6.32
C ALA A 138 5.69 -6.14 5.59
N GLU A 139 6.15 -4.94 5.94
CA GLU A 139 5.76 -3.71 5.22
C GLU A 139 6.31 -3.72 3.78
N TYR A 140 7.56 -4.16 3.60
CA TYR A 140 8.14 -4.34 2.28
C TYR A 140 7.37 -5.37 1.45
N GLU A 141 6.98 -6.51 2.02
CA GLU A 141 6.14 -7.50 1.36
C GLU A 141 4.80 -6.92 0.91
N THR A 142 4.17 -6.10 1.75
CA THR A 142 2.90 -5.44 1.42
C THR A 142 3.05 -4.54 0.18
N GLN A 143 4.12 -3.73 0.14
CA GLN A 143 4.42 -2.90 -1.04
C GLN A 143 4.79 -3.74 -2.26
N PHE A 144 5.54 -4.83 -2.06
CA PHE A 144 5.92 -5.76 -3.12
C PHE A 144 4.69 -6.37 -3.80
N ILE A 145 3.72 -6.86 -3.01
CA ILE A 145 2.48 -7.43 -3.53
C ILE A 145 1.68 -6.35 -4.27
N LYS A 146 1.50 -5.16 -3.66
CA LYS A 146 0.76 -4.05 -4.27
C LYS A 146 1.33 -3.70 -5.65
N LEU A 147 2.64 -3.49 -5.74
CA LEU A 147 3.29 -3.02 -6.97
C LEU A 147 3.52 -4.12 -8.01
N SER A 148 3.60 -5.40 -7.60
CA SER A 148 3.85 -6.52 -8.52
C SER A 148 2.81 -6.69 -9.62
N ARG A 149 1.58 -6.19 -9.42
CA ARG A 149 0.50 -6.21 -10.41
C ARG A 149 0.85 -5.46 -11.70
N PHE A 150 1.76 -4.47 -11.61
CA PHE A 150 2.19 -3.65 -12.74
C PHE A 150 3.35 -4.26 -13.53
N ALA A 151 3.99 -5.31 -13.01
CA ALA A 151 5.09 -6.00 -13.68
C ALA A 151 4.93 -7.53 -13.58
N PRO A 152 3.82 -8.10 -14.10
CA PRO A 152 3.50 -9.52 -13.95
C PRO A 152 4.63 -10.43 -14.46
N GLU A 153 5.34 -10.01 -15.51
CA GLU A 153 6.46 -10.75 -16.09
C GLU A 153 7.65 -10.96 -15.14
N LEU A 154 7.82 -10.08 -14.15
CA LEU A 154 8.88 -10.16 -13.15
C LEU A 154 8.52 -11.07 -11.97
N VAL A 155 7.25 -11.45 -11.82
CA VAL A 155 6.74 -12.29 -10.73
C VAL A 155 6.01 -13.54 -11.20
N LEU A 156 6.00 -13.80 -12.52
CA LEU A 156 5.23 -14.86 -13.17
C LEU A 156 5.49 -16.27 -12.60
N THR A 157 6.71 -16.54 -12.13
CA THR A 157 7.05 -17.82 -11.50
C THR A 157 7.61 -17.59 -10.12
N ASP A 158 7.45 -18.55 -9.21
CA ASP A 158 8.01 -18.46 -7.85
C ASP A 158 9.51 -18.16 -7.90
N ARG A 159 10.26 -18.77 -8.82
CA ARG A 159 11.68 -18.46 -9.02
C ARG A 159 11.92 -16.99 -9.35
N LYS A 160 11.16 -16.40 -10.28
CA LYS A 160 11.29 -14.98 -10.65
C LYS A 160 10.86 -14.08 -9.49
N ARG A 161 9.74 -14.41 -8.84
CA ARG A 161 9.17 -13.68 -7.71
C ARG A 161 10.11 -13.65 -6.51
N ILE A 162 10.66 -14.81 -6.10
CA ILE A 162 11.68 -14.94 -5.04
C ILE A 162 12.90 -14.10 -5.39
N ARG A 163 13.43 -14.24 -6.62
CA ARG A 163 14.59 -13.46 -7.06
C ARG A 163 14.35 -11.95 -6.94
N ARG A 164 13.21 -11.46 -7.44
CA ARG A 164 12.85 -10.04 -7.37
C ARG A 164 12.65 -9.57 -5.94
N PHE A 165 12.01 -10.38 -5.09
CA PHE A 165 11.80 -10.10 -3.67
C PHE A 165 13.14 -9.97 -2.93
N VAL A 166 14.02 -10.97 -3.05
CA VAL A 166 15.33 -11.00 -2.39
C VAL A 166 16.21 -9.84 -2.86
N GLN A 167 16.19 -9.49 -4.16
CA GLN A 167 16.95 -8.35 -4.69
C GLN A 167 16.60 -7.00 -4.04
N GLY A 168 15.38 -6.84 -3.54
CA GLY A 168 14.96 -5.61 -2.87
C GLY A 168 15.10 -5.64 -1.34
N ILE A 169 15.32 -6.81 -0.73
CA ILE A 169 15.55 -6.96 0.72
C ILE A 169 16.90 -6.34 1.12
N ASN A 170 17.07 -5.93 2.38
CA ASN A 170 18.35 -5.40 2.86
C ASN A 170 19.48 -6.45 2.80
N VAL A 171 20.69 -6.01 2.45
CA VAL A 171 21.83 -6.90 2.12
C VAL A 171 22.14 -7.90 3.23
N GLU A 172 21.98 -7.50 4.49
CA GLU A 172 22.33 -8.35 5.60
C GLU A 172 21.31 -9.50 5.75
N ILE A 173 20.06 -9.33 5.32
CA ILE A 173 19.07 -10.42 5.24
C ILE A 173 19.32 -11.24 3.97
N GLN A 174 19.68 -10.61 2.85
CA GLN A 174 20.03 -11.33 1.61
C GLN A 174 21.16 -12.34 1.83
N GLU A 175 22.22 -11.96 2.57
CA GLU A 175 23.33 -12.84 2.90
C GLU A 175 22.88 -14.10 3.65
N ALA A 176 22.02 -13.94 4.66
CA ALA A 176 21.47 -15.06 5.41
C ALA A 176 20.52 -15.94 4.58
N LEU A 177 19.81 -15.36 3.61
CA LEU A 177 18.97 -16.09 2.67
C LEU A 177 19.78 -16.83 1.59
N ALA A 178 20.99 -16.38 1.25
CA ALA A 178 21.83 -17.02 0.23
C ALA A 178 22.22 -18.47 0.59
N ALA A 179 22.29 -18.78 1.89
CA ALA A 179 22.53 -20.14 2.38
C ALA A 179 21.26 -21.00 2.43
N ALA A 180 20.08 -20.43 2.18
CA ALA A 180 18.81 -21.14 2.25
C ALA A 180 18.34 -21.61 0.87
N GLN A 181 17.84 -22.84 0.79
CA GLN A 181 17.04 -23.29 -0.35
C GLN A 181 15.64 -22.67 -0.25
N LEU A 182 15.26 -21.90 -1.26
CA LEU A 182 13.96 -21.22 -1.37
C LEU A 182 13.24 -21.75 -2.61
N GLU A 183 12.22 -22.57 -2.40
CA GLU A 183 11.44 -23.17 -3.50
C GLU A 183 10.16 -22.40 -3.76
N THR A 184 9.60 -21.77 -2.71
CA THR A 184 8.36 -21.01 -2.81
C THR A 184 8.51 -19.59 -2.30
N TYR A 185 7.67 -18.69 -2.81
CA TYR A 185 7.64 -17.31 -2.34
C TYR A 185 7.33 -17.22 -0.84
N SER A 186 6.39 -18.04 -0.34
CA SER A 186 6.04 -18.10 1.08
C SER A 186 7.23 -18.47 1.98
N GLN A 187 8.05 -19.44 1.57
CA GLN A 187 9.27 -19.80 2.30
C GLN A 187 10.26 -18.64 2.38
N ALA A 188 10.39 -17.84 1.31
CA ALA A 188 11.26 -16.69 1.28
C ALA A 188 10.83 -15.62 2.30
N ILE A 189 9.52 -15.34 2.38
CA ILE A 189 8.93 -14.41 3.34
C ILE A 189 9.16 -14.87 4.78
N GLU A 190 8.76 -16.11 5.11
CA GLU A 190 8.85 -16.64 6.48
C GLU A 190 10.30 -16.59 6.99
N LYS A 191 11.26 -17.02 6.15
CA LYS A 191 12.67 -17.00 6.51
C LYS A 191 13.19 -15.57 6.65
N ALA A 192 12.84 -14.65 5.75
CA ALA A 192 13.26 -13.26 5.83
C ALA A 192 12.77 -12.59 7.12
N GLN A 193 11.49 -12.79 7.49
CA GLN A 193 10.91 -12.27 8.74
C GLN A 193 11.59 -12.89 9.98
N ARG A 194 11.88 -14.20 9.96
CA ARG A 194 12.62 -14.86 11.05
C ARG A 194 14.02 -14.28 11.22
N ILE A 195 14.74 -14.05 10.11
CA ILE A 195 16.08 -13.43 10.13
C ILE A 195 16.01 -12.01 10.69
N GLU A 196 15.04 -11.19 10.26
CA GLU A 196 14.83 -9.83 10.77
C GLU A 196 14.57 -9.81 12.29
N SER A 197 13.74 -10.73 12.79
CA SER A 197 13.45 -10.87 14.21
C SER A 197 14.71 -11.24 15.01
N ILE A 198 15.48 -12.23 14.57
CA ILE A 198 16.75 -12.64 15.22
C ILE A 198 17.73 -11.47 15.27
N LYS A 199 17.87 -10.73 14.16
CA LYS A 199 18.78 -9.58 14.10
C LYS A 199 18.37 -8.46 15.04
N SER A 200 17.08 -8.19 15.14
CA SER A 200 16.54 -7.21 16.07
C SER A 200 16.83 -7.59 17.53
N GLN A 201 16.72 -8.87 17.87
CA GLN A 201 17.08 -9.38 19.21
C GLN A 201 18.58 -9.25 19.50
N VAL A 202 19.45 -9.61 18.55
CA VAL A 202 20.90 -9.48 18.69
C VAL A 202 21.29 -8.01 18.90
N LYS A 203 20.73 -7.10 18.12
CA LYS A 203 20.95 -5.65 18.28
C LYS A 203 20.52 -5.17 19.66
N ALA A 204 19.33 -5.55 20.11
CA ALA A 204 18.82 -5.19 21.44
C ALA A 204 19.71 -5.73 22.59
N PHE A 205 20.28 -6.93 22.44
CA PHE A 205 21.23 -7.49 23.41
C PHE A 205 22.53 -6.66 23.48
N HIS A 206 23.11 -6.31 22.33
CA HIS A 206 24.32 -5.49 22.28
C HIS A 206 24.08 -4.06 22.82
N ASP A 207 22.93 -3.46 22.53
CA ASP A 207 22.57 -2.14 23.04
C ASP A 207 22.39 -2.14 24.57
N LYS A 208 21.81 -3.21 25.15
CA LYS A 208 21.73 -3.38 26.60
C LYS A 208 23.11 -3.49 27.25
N LYS A 209 24.04 -4.24 26.62
CA LYS A 209 25.43 -4.36 27.11
C LYS A 209 26.17 -3.03 27.09
N ARG A 210 25.95 -2.19 26.07
CA ARG A 210 26.57 -0.85 25.94
C ARG A 210 26.05 0.18 26.96
N ARG A 211 24.84 0.00 27.48
CA ARG A 211 24.20 0.92 28.45
C ARG A 211 24.52 0.58 29.91
N GLN A 212 25.20 -0.53 30.18
CA GLN A 212 25.69 -0.88 31.52
C GLN A 212 26.97 -0.08 31.81
N PRO A 213 27.04 0.73 32.89
CA PRO A 213 28.28 1.42 33.27
C PRO A 213 29.36 0.41 33.65
N ASP A 214 30.61 0.67 33.25
CA ASP A 214 31.76 -0.13 33.66
C ASP A 214 31.88 -0.13 35.21
N PRO A 215 31.93 -1.30 35.87
CA PRO A 215 32.18 -1.39 37.31
C PRO A 215 33.56 -0.87 37.72
N SER A 216 34.46 -0.62 36.77
CA SER A 216 35.87 -0.30 37.01
C SER A 216 36.16 1.17 37.35
N SER A 217 35.15 2.05 37.42
CA SER A 217 35.38 3.48 37.72
C SER A 217 35.31 3.85 39.22
N TYR A 218 35.17 2.89 40.13
CA TYR A 218 34.98 3.15 41.57
C TYR A 218 36.19 2.85 42.48
N ILE A 219 37.38 2.59 41.95
CA ILE A 219 38.58 2.38 42.79
C ILE A 219 39.70 3.30 42.34
N GLU A 220 39.61 4.58 42.68
CA GLU A 220 40.78 5.35 43.12
C GLU A 220 40.33 6.65 43.79
N GLY A 221 40.43 6.71 45.12
CA GLY A 221 40.04 7.96 45.80
C GLY A 221 39.99 7.99 47.31
N HIS A 222 40.51 7.00 48.05
CA HIS A 222 40.64 7.15 49.50
C HIS A 222 41.92 6.49 50.04
N SER A 223 42.96 7.30 50.22
CA SER A 223 43.91 7.06 51.32
C SER A 223 44.30 8.39 51.96
N LEU A 224 43.99 8.45 53.25
CA LEU A 224 44.15 9.55 54.19
C LEU A 224 45.61 9.96 54.35
N ARG A 225 45.90 11.27 54.40
CA ARG A 225 46.99 11.77 55.25
C ARG A 225 46.74 13.22 55.70
N SER A 226 46.24 13.32 56.92
CA SER A 226 46.62 14.25 57.99
C SER A 226 47.17 15.64 57.60
N GLU A 227 46.41 16.67 57.93
CA GLU A 227 46.94 18.02 58.22
C GLU A 227 47.73 18.00 59.56
N PRO A 228 48.68 18.94 59.84
CA PRO A 228 48.28 20.34 60.04
C PRO A 228 49.30 21.47 59.69
N SER A 229 48.71 22.64 59.41
CA SER A 229 49.04 23.97 59.96
C SER A 229 50.23 24.85 59.51
N PHE A 230 49.82 26.09 59.17
CA PHE A 230 50.44 27.43 59.28
C PHE A 230 51.76 27.75 58.56
N LYS A 231 51.71 28.76 57.66
CA LYS A 231 52.53 29.98 57.75
C LYS A 231 52.04 31.09 56.81
N MET A 232 51.94 32.31 57.37
CA MET A 232 51.70 33.58 56.69
C MET A 232 52.76 33.89 55.62
N GLY A 233 52.37 34.64 54.59
CA GLY A 233 53.30 35.33 53.70
C GLY A 233 52.59 36.32 52.77
N ARG A 234 52.70 37.61 53.07
CA ARG A 234 52.20 38.77 52.32
C ARG A 234 52.67 38.77 50.85
N GLY A 235 51.84 39.32 49.96
CA GLY A 235 52.30 40.46 49.17
C GLY A 235 51.97 40.54 47.68
N ILE A 236 51.11 41.53 47.36
CA ILE A 236 51.24 42.56 46.30
C ILE A 236 51.23 42.12 44.82
N GLY A 237 50.26 42.70 44.08
CA GLY A 237 50.49 43.16 42.70
C GLY A 237 49.45 42.73 41.67
N GLY A 238 48.51 43.62 41.32
CA GLY A 238 47.79 43.56 40.03
C GLY A 238 48.70 44.03 38.86
N PRO A 239 48.18 44.43 37.68
CA PRO A 239 46.78 44.43 37.23
C PRO A 239 46.56 43.93 35.76
N ARG A 240 45.27 43.90 35.36
CA ARG A 240 44.65 44.21 34.04
C ARG A 240 45.40 43.91 32.74
N SER A 241 44.69 43.33 31.75
CA SER A 241 44.14 44.03 30.56
C SER A 241 43.41 43.02 29.64
N THR A 242 42.15 43.29 29.25
CA THR A 242 41.67 43.59 27.86
C THR A 242 41.89 42.48 26.82
N GLY A 243 40.96 42.11 25.95
CA GLY A 243 39.75 42.75 25.48
C GLY A 243 39.05 41.82 24.47
N ILE A 244 37.87 42.25 24.05
CA ILE A 244 36.82 41.52 23.34
C ILE A 244 37.02 41.66 21.78
N PRO A 245 35.99 41.48 20.91
CA PRO A 245 35.72 40.38 19.96
C PRO A 245 35.85 40.79 18.46
N SER A 246 35.47 39.90 17.54
CA SER A 246 34.85 40.24 16.24
C SER A 246 34.00 39.00 15.83
N GLN A 247 32.66 39.00 15.65
CA GLN A 247 31.80 39.70 14.66
C GLN A 247 32.37 39.60 13.24
N GLU A 248 31.65 39.35 12.14
CA GLU A 248 30.24 39.13 11.83
C GLU A 248 30.19 38.79 10.32
N ASN A 249 29.11 38.16 9.86
CA ASN A 249 28.48 38.26 8.52
C ASN A 249 29.28 37.93 7.24
N PHE A 250 28.68 37.09 6.38
CA PHE A 250 28.20 37.58 5.09
C PHE A 250 27.01 36.75 4.58
N GLU A 251 25.99 37.50 4.16
CA GLU A 251 24.74 37.10 3.52
C GLU A 251 24.92 36.70 2.04
N LYS A 252 23.95 35.90 1.58
CA LYS A 252 23.20 35.94 0.30
C LYS A 252 23.88 35.61 -1.04
N GLY A 253 23.16 34.74 -1.74
CA GLY A 253 23.00 34.65 -3.19
C GLY A 253 21.76 33.82 -3.47
#